data_AF-A0A7R8Z2F8-F1
#
_entry.id   AF-A0A7R8Z2F8-F1
#
_cell.length_a   1.000
_cell.length_b   1.000
_cell.length_c   1.000
_cell.angle_alpha   90.00
_cell.angle_beta   90.00
_cell.angle_gamma   90.00
#
_symmetry.space_group_name_H-M   'P 1'
#
loop_
_entity.id
_entity.type
_entity.pdbx_description
1 polymer ?
#
loop_
_entity_poly.entity_id
_entity_poly.type
_entity_poly.pdbx_seq_one_letter_code
_entity_poly.pdbx_strand_id
1 'polypeptide(L)'
;MVVNLAKGALISGGCCAVVALDVKNAFNSANWNRIKGALDDIGVPGYLANLVENYLSEKTLWYGTDEGPKEYIVTAGVPEGSVLGPLLWNIMYNGVVALPVPEGTTIVGFADDLAVVVAA
;
A
#
# COMPACT_ATOMS: atom_id res chain seq x y z
N MET A 1 11.28 7.00 -12.88
CA MET A 1 11.66 5.57 -13.00
C MET A 1 10.91 4.88 -14.13
N VAL A 2 9.58 4.77 -14.08
CA VAL A 2 8.73 4.16 -15.15
C VAL A 2 9.04 4.72 -16.55
N VAL A 3 9.15 6.05 -16.68
CA VAL A 3 9.50 6.70 -17.96
C VAL A 3 10.88 6.27 -18.48
N ASN A 4 11.84 6.01 -17.60
CA ASN A 4 13.18 5.59 -18.01
C ASN A 4 13.18 4.12 -18.45
N LEU A 5 12.41 3.26 -17.78
CA LEU A 5 12.21 1.87 -18.19
C LEU A 5 11.56 1.80 -19.58
N ALA A 6 10.50 2.59 -19.80
CA ALA A 6 9.83 2.66 -21.09
C ALA A 6 10.76 3.20 -22.20
N LYS A 7 11.52 4.27 -21.91
CA LYS A 7 12.51 4.81 -22.85
C LYS A 7 13.61 3.81 -23.19
N GLY A 8 14.08 3.02 -22.22
CA GLY A 8 15.10 1.99 -22.45
C GLY A 8 14.66 0.96 -23.50
N ALA A 9 13.44 0.43 -23.38
CA ALA A 9 12.86 -0.52 -24.33
C ALA A 9 12.66 0.07 -25.72
N LEU A 10 12.21 1.33 -25.80
CA LEU A 10 12.07 2.06 -27.06
C LEU A 10 13.42 2.29 -27.76
N ILE A 11 14.48 2.60 -27.01
CA ILE A 11 15.82 2.83 -27.57
C ILE A 11 16.44 1.53 -28.11
N SER A 12 16.13 0.37 -27.51
CA SER A 12 16.58 -0.94 -28.01
C SER A 12 15.77 -1.45 -29.22
N GLY A 13 14.79 -0.68 -29.72
CA GLY A 13 13.91 -1.10 -30.82
C GLY A 13 12.85 -2.12 -30.42
N GLY A 14 12.60 -2.27 -29.13
CA GLY A 14 11.61 -3.18 -28.55
C GLY A 14 10.23 -2.54 -28.36
N CYS A 15 9.28 -3.34 -27.86
CA CYS A 15 7.94 -2.92 -27.49
C CYS A 15 7.85 -2.73 -25.96
N CYS A 16 7.15 -1.68 -25.53
CA CYS A 16 6.87 -1.43 -24.11
C CYS A 16 5.37 -1.29 -23.88
N ALA A 17 4.86 -2.01 -22.88
CA ALA A 17 3.51 -1.81 -22.34
C ALA A 17 3.60 -1.33 -20.89
N VAL A 18 2.71 -0.42 -20.51
CA VAL A 18 2.57 0.06 -19.13
C VAL A 18 1.11 -0.10 -18.72
N VAL A 19 0.88 -0.79 -17.60
CA VAL A 19 -0.42 -0.87 -16.94
C VAL A 19 -0.34 -0.06 -15.66
N ALA A 20 -1.09 1.03 -15.58
CA ALA A 20 -1.22 1.85 -14.39
C ALA A 20 -2.49 1.44 -13.62
N LEU A 21 -2.35 1.21 -12.32
CA LEU A 21 -3.38 0.80 -11.40
C LEU A 21 -3.40 1.79 -10.24
N ASP A 22 -4.61 2.24 -9.89
CA ASP A 22 -4.87 3.13 -8.76
C ASP A 22 -5.67 2.37 -7.70
N VAL A 23 -5.17 2.34 -6.46
CA VAL A 23 -5.87 1.67 -5.37
C VAL A 23 -6.91 2.60 -4.77
N LYS A 24 -8.18 2.37 -5.15
CA LYS A 24 -9.31 3.11 -4.60
C LYS A 24 -9.31 3.08 -3.07
N ASN A 25 -9.35 4.27 -2.46
CA ASN A 25 -9.48 4.44 -1.01
C ASN A 25 -8.37 3.73 -0.21
N ALA A 26 -7.14 3.75 -0.74
CA ALA A 26 -5.97 3.04 -0.23
C ALA A 26 -5.81 3.12 1.30
N PHE A 27 -5.50 4.29 1.85
CA PHE A 27 -5.21 4.44 3.28
C PHE A 27 -6.35 3.96 4.18
N ASN A 28 -7.60 4.23 3.81
CA ASN A 28 -8.78 3.77 4.57
C ASN A 28 -9.06 2.27 4.38
N SER A 29 -8.46 1.63 3.39
CA SER A 29 -8.64 0.20 3.07
C SER A 29 -7.46 -0.67 3.52
N ALA A 30 -6.46 -0.09 4.19
CA ALA A 30 -5.27 -0.80 4.65
C ALA A 30 -5.64 -1.91 5.65
N ASN A 31 -5.37 -3.17 5.30
CA ASN A 31 -5.80 -4.31 6.10
C ASN A 31 -4.86 -4.56 7.29
N TRP A 32 -5.39 -4.50 8.51
CA TRP A 32 -4.58 -4.63 9.73
C TRP A 32 -3.90 -6.00 9.88
N ASN A 33 -4.55 -7.09 9.46
CA ASN A 33 -3.95 -8.42 9.50
C ASN A 33 -2.78 -8.52 8.51
N ARG A 34 -2.87 -7.86 7.35
CA ARG A 34 -1.78 -7.79 6.37
C ARG A 34 -0.62 -6.93 6.87
N ILE A 35 -0.90 -5.81 7.54
CA ILE A 35 0.12 -5.00 8.21
C ILE A 35 0.85 -5.84 9.26
N LYS A 36 0.10 -6.55 10.12
CA LYS A 36 0.67 -7.41 11.17
C LYS A 36 1.57 -8.50 10.59
N GLY A 37 1.07 -9.27 9.62
CA GLY A 37 1.88 -10.30 8.97
C GLY A 37 3.13 -9.72 8.30
N ALA A 38 3.02 -8.57 7.64
CA ALA A 38 4.17 -7.93 7.01
C ALA A 38 5.21 -7.42 8.03
N LEU A 39 4.80 -6.96 9.22
CA LEU A 39 5.71 -6.60 10.32
C LEU A 39 6.47 -7.82 10.84
N ASP A 40 5.78 -8.95 10.97
CA ASP A 40 6.38 -10.22 11.38
C ASP A 40 7.38 -10.71 10.31
N ASP A 41 7.01 -10.65 9.03
CA ASP A 41 7.84 -11.09 7.90
C ASP A 41 9.16 -10.30 7.78
N ILE A 42 9.17 -9.01 8.10
CA ILE A 42 10.38 -8.17 8.11
C ILE A 42 11.17 -8.26 9.43
N GLY A 43 10.71 -9.06 10.39
CA GLY A 43 11.40 -9.30 11.66
C GLY A 43 11.33 -8.15 12.67
N VAL A 44 10.24 -7.37 12.66
CA VAL A 44 10.05 -6.30 13.67
C VAL A 44 9.96 -6.93 15.06
N PRO A 45 10.68 -6.40 16.07
CA PRO A 45 10.56 -6.86 17.45
C PRO A 45 9.11 -6.87 17.93
N GLY A 46 8.69 -7.97 18.58
CA GLY A 46 7.29 -8.16 18.97
C GLY A 46 6.69 -7.02 19.82
N TYR A 47 7.49 -6.34 20.64
CA TYR A 47 6.99 -5.19 21.41
C TYR A 47 6.62 -4.00 20.52
N LEU A 48 7.33 -3.76 19.41
CA LEU A 48 6.99 -2.73 18.42
C LEU A 48 5.80 -3.15 17.57
N ALA A 49 5.74 -4.42 17.17
CA ALA A 49 4.58 -4.96 16.45
C ALA A 49 3.30 -4.82 17.29
N ASN A 50 3.38 -5.16 18.60
CA ASN A 50 2.28 -4.96 19.54
C ASN A 50 1.91 -3.48 19.71
N LEU A 51 2.88 -2.57 19.70
CA LEU A 51 2.59 -1.13 19.76
C LEU A 51 1.81 -0.68 18.52
N VAL A 52 2.16 -1.18 17.33
CA VAL A 52 1.41 -0.89 16.09
C VAL A 52 0.02 -1.51 16.14
N GLU A 53 -0.11 -2.75 16.63
CA GLU A 53 -1.41 -3.41 16.76
C GLU A 53 -2.35 -2.64 17.70
N ASN A 54 -1.86 -2.21 18.87
CA ASN A 54 -2.61 -1.34 19.78
C ASN A 54 -2.90 0.04 19.16
N TYR A 55 -1.98 0.57 18.35
CA TYR A 55 -2.22 1.82 17.63
C TYR A 55 -3.35 1.67 16.61
N LEU A 56 -3.54 0.51 16.00
CA LEU A 56 -4.58 0.28 15.00
C LEU A 56 -5.89 -0.24 15.61
N SER A 57 -5.88 -0.89 16.78
CA SER A 57 -7.07 -1.48 17.39
C SER A 57 -8.04 -0.46 18.01
N GLU A 58 -9.26 -0.93 18.25
CA GLU A 58 -10.31 -0.25 19.04
C GLU A 58 -10.58 1.20 18.60
N LYS A 59 -10.56 1.42 17.29
CA LYS A 59 -10.84 2.74 16.71
C LYS A 59 -12.32 2.91 16.45
N THR A 60 -12.86 3.96 17.03
CA THR A 60 -14.22 4.42 16.78
C THR A 60 -14.17 5.81 16.15
N LEU A 61 -14.82 5.96 15.00
CA LEU A 61 -15.07 7.24 14.36
C LEU A 61 -16.39 7.83 14.89
N TRP A 62 -16.33 9.05 15.39
CA TRP A 62 -17.51 9.84 15.76
C TRP A 62 -17.69 10.95 14.74
N TYR A 63 -18.88 11.06 14.15
CA TYR A 63 -19.16 12.10 13.17
C TYR A 63 -20.60 12.60 13.28
N GLY A 64 -20.80 13.88 12.99
CA GLY A 64 -22.13 14.50 12.98
C GLY A 64 -22.87 14.20 11.69
N THR A 65 -24.17 13.94 11.80
CA THR A 65 -25.11 13.92 10.68
C THR A 65 -26.30 14.83 11.00
N ASP A 66 -27.13 15.13 10.00
CA ASP A 66 -28.37 15.90 10.19
C ASP A 66 -29.34 15.22 11.20
N GLU A 67 -29.21 13.91 11.37
CA GLU A 67 -29.99 13.09 12.32
C GLU A 67 -29.35 13.00 13.72
N GLY A 68 -28.21 13.66 13.94
CA GLY A 68 -27.42 13.59 15.18
C GLY A 68 -26.05 12.89 15.01
N PRO A 69 -25.28 12.74 16.09
CA PRO A 69 -23.97 12.08 16.06
C PRO A 69 -24.12 10.58 15.78
N LYS A 70 -23.26 10.06 14.91
CA LYS A 70 -23.14 8.63 14.61
C LYS A 70 -21.76 8.11 15.00
N GLU A 71 -21.74 6.83 15.35
CA GLU A 71 -20.56 6.08 15.71
C GLU A 71 -20.27 5.03 14.62
N TYR A 72 -19.01 4.86 14.24
CA TYR A 72 -18.58 3.82 13.31
C TYR A 72 -17.34 3.11 13.85
N ILE A 73 -17.43 1.80 14.02
CA ILE A 73 -16.30 0.95 14.41
C ILE A 73 -15.39 0.78 13.18
N VAL A 74 -14.17 1.28 13.28
CA VAL A 74 -13.16 1.16 12.24
C VAL A 74 -12.55 -0.24 12.33
N THR A 75 -12.48 -0.93 11.19
CA THR A 75 -11.98 -2.32 11.09
C THR A 75 -10.80 -2.47 10.14
N ALA A 76 -10.46 -1.40 9.43
CA ALA A 76 -9.35 -1.31 8.50
C ALA A 76 -8.94 0.16 8.35
N GLY A 77 -7.77 0.36 7.75
CA GLY A 77 -7.25 1.64 7.38
C GLY A 77 -6.20 2.17 8.35
N VAL A 78 -5.51 3.21 7.92
CA VAL A 78 -4.60 3.99 8.74
C VAL A 78 -5.07 5.44 8.73
N PRO A 79 -4.96 6.20 9.84
CA PRO A 79 -5.47 7.56 9.86
C PRO A 79 -4.74 8.43 8.85
N GLU A 80 -5.49 9.09 7.96
CA GLU A 80 -4.93 10.08 7.04
C GLU A 80 -4.30 11.23 7.83
N GLY A 81 -3.14 11.71 7.38
CA GLY A 81 -2.35 12.71 8.09
C GLY A 81 -1.56 12.19 9.30
N SER A 82 -1.66 10.89 9.63
CA SER A 82 -0.77 10.28 10.62
C SER A 82 0.65 10.10 10.07
N VAL A 83 1.64 10.26 10.95
CA VAL A 83 3.06 10.04 10.62
C VAL A 83 3.31 8.57 10.25
N LEU A 84 2.61 7.64 10.90
CA LEU A 84 2.77 6.20 10.68
C LEU A 84 2.00 5.68 9.46
N GLY A 85 0.95 6.37 9.00
CA GLY A 85 0.09 5.90 7.91
C GLY A 85 0.85 5.51 6.64
N PRO A 86 1.68 6.40 6.08
CA PRO A 86 2.51 6.10 4.91
C PRO A 86 3.47 4.93 5.13
N LEU A 87 4.05 4.79 6.32
CA LEU A 87 4.96 3.70 6.64
C LEU A 87 4.23 2.35 6.69
N LEU A 88 3.11 2.29 7.40
CA LEU A 88 2.31 1.07 7.53
C LEU A 88 1.71 0.65 6.20
N TRP A 89 1.32 1.61 5.36
CA TRP A 89 0.93 1.37 3.97
C TRP A 89 2.06 0.70 3.20
N ASN A 90 3.26 1.29 3.21
CA ASN A 90 4.41 0.74 2.47
C ASN A 90 4.79 -0.65 2.97
N ILE A 91 4.79 -0.91 4.28
CA ILE A 91 5.09 -2.23 4.86
C ILE A 91 4.11 -3.28 4.33
N MET A 92 2.81 -2.99 4.39
CA MET A 92 1.77 -3.87 3.86
C MET A 92 1.88 -4.06 2.34
N TYR A 93 2.09 -2.97 1.60
CA TYR A 93 2.05 -2.96 0.14
C TYR A 93 3.32 -3.51 -0.50
N ASN A 94 4.43 -3.57 0.25
CA ASN A 94 5.68 -4.15 -0.22
C ASN A 94 5.50 -5.60 -0.70
N GLY A 95 4.57 -6.36 -0.12
CA GLY A 95 4.25 -7.71 -0.59
C GLY A 95 3.75 -7.76 -2.05
N VAL A 96 3.08 -6.69 -2.53
CA VAL A 96 2.65 -6.57 -3.94
C VAL A 96 3.82 -6.19 -4.85
N VAL A 97 4.64 -5.26 -4.41
CA VAL A 97 5.81 -4.78 -5.18
C VAL A 97 6.89 -5.87 -5.31
N ALA A 98 7.00 -6.74 -4.31
CA ALA A 98 7.96 -7.84 -4.28
C ALA A 98 7.46 -9.14 -4.94
N LEU A 99 6.29 -9.12 -5.60
CA LEU A 99 5.77 -10.31 -6.29
C LEU A 99 6.76 -10.78 -7.36
N PRO A 100 6.97 -12.10 -7.50
CA PRO A 100 7.75 -12.62 -8.61
C PRO A 100 7.04 -12.32 -9.92
N VAL A 101 7.77 -11.74 -10.87
CA VAL A 101 7.26 -11.38 -12.19
C VAL A 101 8.08 -12.03 -13.30
N PRO A 102 7.49 -12.25 -14.50
CA PRO A 102 8.22 -12.74 -15.65
C PRO A 102 9.41 -11.84 -16.03
N GLU A 103 10.37 -12.40 -16.77
CA GLU A 103 11.46 -11.63 -17.36
C GLU A 103 10.91 -10.50 -18.24
N GLY A 104 11.60 -9.35 -18.23
CA GLY A 104 11.14 -8.14 -18.92
C GLY A 104 9.98 -7.40 -18.23
N THR A 105 9.49 -7.89 -17.08
CA THR A 105 8.45 -7.23 -16.28
C THR A 105 9.04 -6.53 -15.06
N THR A 106 8.53 -5.35 -14.72
CA THR A 106 8.89 -4.60 -13.52
C THR A 106 7.66 -4.01 -12.87
N ILE A 107 7.51 -4.19 -11.55
CA ILE A 107 6.46 -3.55 -10.75
C ILE A 107 7.07 -2.34 -10.05
N VAL A 108 6.38 -1.20 -10.12
CA VAL A 108 6.76 0.03 -9.46
C VAL A 108 5.57 0.56 -8.69
N GLY A 109 5.70 0.67 -7.36
CA GLY A 109 4.70 1.31 -6.50
C GLY A 109 5.13 2.70 -6.04
N PHE A 110 4.18 3.62 -5.92
CA PHE A 110 4.36 4.89 -5.23
C PHE A 110 3.07 5.27 -4.51
N ALA A 111 3.08 5.30 -3.18
CA ALA A 111 1.86 5.42 -2.40
C ALA A 111 0.80 4.41 -2.89
N ASP A 112 -0.37 4.89 -3.31
CA ASP A 112 -1.50 4.13 -3.84
C ASP A 112 -1.43 3.83 -5.35
N ASP A 113 -0.50 4.44 -6.07
CA ASP A 113 -0.24 4.16 -7.50
C ASP A 113 0.64 2.93 -7.67
N LEU A 114 0.27 2.08 -8.64
CA LEU A 114 1.05 0.92 -9.07
C LEU A 114 1.19 0.89 -10.58
N ALA A 115 2.42 0.76 -11.08
CA ALA A 115 2.71 0.59 -12.49
C ALA A 115 3.36 -0.77 -12.73
N VAL A 116 2.80 -1.55 -13.65
CA VAL A 116 3.43 -2.75 -14.20
C VAL A 116 3.97 -2.41 -15.58
N VAL A 117 5.28 -2.48 -15.73
CA VAL A 117 5.99 -2.20 -16.99
C VAL A 117 6.45 -3.51 -17.59
N VAL A 118 6.11 -3.76 -18.84
CA VAL A 118 6.57 -4.92 -19.61
C VAL A 118 7.36 -4.41 -20.81
N ALA A 119 8.61 -4.82 -20.92
CA ALA A 119 9.52 -4.51 -22.01
C ALA A 119 9.96 -5.81 -22.71
N ALA A 120 9.87 -5.83 -24.04
CA ALA A 120 10.27 -6.94 -24.90
C ALA A 120 11.08 -6.43 -26.10
#